data_AF-A0A5C6LJX4-F1
#
_entry.id   AF-A0A5C6LJX4-F1
#
_cell.length_a   1.000
_cell.length_b   1.000
_cell.length_c   1.000
_cell.angle_alpha   90.00
_cell.angle_beta   90.00
_cell.angle_gamma   90.00
#
_symmetry.space_group_name_H-M   'P 1'
#
loop_
_entity.id
_entity.type
_entity.pdbx_description
1 polymer ?
#
loop_
_entity_poly.entity_id
_entity_poly.type
_entity_poly.pdbx_seq_one_letter_code
_entity_poly.pdbx_strand_id
1 'polypeptide(L)'
;MLCTWMFLLIVLPALFNFSFSRADTDENTATYASRQRETEWETWDLPQKQVLDSFYTLYPIYRNSHAYDTSAPSTRRMMAYYELVSQRMQRFAAQTAASRAQDIQLIRQSYRYNPAIYTQSLLNSVAHTDIADYAYFQQQTALFRKHWKSFLYSYHFNDKKFGADDYRSLPVYHPSYDPDSRQQQIKGICYLLLLATGYY
;
A
#
# COMPACT_ATOMS: atom_id res chain seq x y z
N MET A 1 -15.14 38.47 -20.44
CA MET A 1 -14.20 38.77 -19.33
C MET A 1 -14.50 37.90 -18.10
N LEU A 2 -15.65 38.07 -17.44
CA LEU A 2 -16.03 37.27 -16.26
C LEU A 2 -16.15 35.75 -16.57
N CYS A 3 -16.78 35.38 -17.69
CA CYS A 3 -16.89 33.97 -18.08
C CYS A 3 -15.54 33.31 -18.36
N THR A 4 -14.60 34.04 -18.97
CA THR A 4 -13.23 33.56 -19.24
C THR A 4 -12.48 33.31 -17.92
N TRP A 5 -12.68 34.20 -16.94
CA TRP A 5 -12.05 34.14 -15.63
C TRP A 5 -12.63 32.99 -14.77
N MET A 6 -13.95 32.85 -14.75
CA MET A 6 -14.65 31.69 -14.16
C MET A 6 -14.22 30.38 -14.82
N PHE A 7 -14.05 30.38 -16.14
CA PHE A 7 -13.62 29.19 -16.87
C PHE A 7 -12.21 28.77 -16.44
N LEU A 8 -11.27 29.70 -16.33
CA LEU A 8 -9.88 29.42 -15.92
C LEU A 8 -9.74 28.98 -14.45
N LEU A 9 -10.53 29.55 -13.54
CA LEU A 9 -10.38 29.29 -12.10
C LEU A 9 -11.29 28.22 -11.51
N ILE A 10 -12.42 27.94 -12.16
CA ILE A 10 -13.41 26.98 -11.65
C ILE A 10 -13.54 25.82 -12.61
N VAL A 11 -13.87 26.09 -13.87
CA VAL A 11 -14.22 25.03 -14.83
C VAL A 11 -12.99 24.22 -15.24
N LEU A 12 -11.87 24.88 -15.55
CA LEU A 12 -10.64 24.25 -15.97
C LEU A 12 -10.05 23.34 -14.86
N PRO A 13 -9.83 23.81 -13.61
CA PRO A 13 -9.35 22.93 -12.55
C PRO A 13 -10.36 21.84 -12.18
N ALA A 14 -11.68 22.10 -12.25
CA ALA A 14 -12.69 21.06 -12.02
C ALA A 14 -12.66 19.97 -13.11
N LEU A 15 -12.47 20.33 -14.38
CA LEU A 15 -12.34 19.37 -15.48
C LEU A 15 -11.07 18.54 -15.36
N PHE A 16 -9.95 19.16 -14.97
CA PHE A 16 -8.71 18.42 -14.68
C PHE A 16 -8.94 17.47 -13.50
N ASN A 17 -9.44 17.96 -12.37
CA ASN A 17 -9.69 17.14 -11.19
C ASN A 17 -10.67 15.98 -11.48
N PHE A 18 -11.74 16.23 -12.23
CA PHE A 18 -12.70 15.21 -12.65
C PHE A 18 -12.08 14.15 -13.57
N SER A 19 -11.29 14.58 -14.57
CA SER A 19 -10.60 13.66 -15.48
C SER A 19 -9.62 12.76 -14.74
N PHE A 20 -8.96 13.26 -13.70
CA PHE A 20 -8.06 12.48 -12.87
C PHE A 20 -8.79 11.57 -11.86
N SER A 21 -9.93 12.01 -11.30
CA SER A 21 -10.70 11.23 -10.32
C SER A 21 -11.32 9.94 -10.88
N ARG A 22 -11.60 9.91 -12.18
CA ARG A 22 -12.27 8.78 -12.85
C ARG A 22 -11.36 7.59 -13.12
N ALA A 23 -10.04 7.79 -13.11
CA ALA A 23 -9.10 6.79 -13.63
C ALA A 23 -8.77 5.65 -12.65
N ASP A 24 -8.92 5.84 -11.32
CA ASP A 24 -8.21 4.94 -10.38
C ASP A 24 -9.04 4.20 -9.34
N THR A 25 -10.24 4.67 -8.96
CA THR A 25 -10.78 4.30 -7.63
C THR A 25 -11.78 3.12 -7.63
N ASP A 26 -12.68 3.02 -8.61
CA ASP A 26 -13.81 2.06 -8.54
C ASP A 26 -13.53 0.72 -9.23
N GLU A 27 -12.90 0.74 -10.41
CA GLU A 27 -12.67 -0.49 -11.20
C GLU A 27 -11.65 -1.42 -10.53
N ASN A 28 -10.70 -0.84 -9.80
CA ASN A 28 -9.64 -1.59 -9.12
C ASN A 28 -10.13 -2.28 -7.84
N THR A 29 -11.02 -1.67 -7.06
CA THR A 29 -11.38 -2.21 -5.72
C THR A 29 -12.26 -3.46 -5.83
N ALA A 30 -13.31 -3.40 -6.66
CA ALA A 30 -14.21 -4.54 -6.87
C ALA A 30 -13.47 -5.71 -7.56
N THR A 31 -12.63 -5.40 -8.55
CA THR A 31 -11.79 -6.39 -9.23
C THR A 31 -10.79 -7.02 -8.27
N TYR A 32 -10.13 -6.22 -7.41
CA TYR A 32 -9.18 -6.73 -6.42
C TYR A 32 -9.86 -7.65 -5.39
N ALA A 33 -11.03 -7.25 -4.88
CA ALA A 33 -11.80 -8.06 -3.95
C ALA A 33 -12.29 -9.37 -4.60
N SER A 34 -12.74 -9.31 -5.85
CA SER A 34 -13.13 -10.49 -6.63
C SER A 34 -11.96 -11.46 -6.81
N ARG A 35 -10.81 -10.93 -7.26
CA ARG A 35 -9.57 -11.71 -7.44
C ARG A 35 -9.05 -12.29 -6.14
N GLN A 36 -9.19 -11.57 -5.02
CA GLN A 36 -8.84 -12.09 -3.71
C GLN A 36 -9.67 -13.33 -3.37
N ARG A 37 -11.00 -13.26 -3.52
CA ARG A 37 -11.87 -14.41 -3.25
C ARG A 37 -11.54 -15.59 -4.16
N GLU A 38 -11.37 -15.36 -5.46
CA GLU A 38 -10.98 -16.39 -6.42
C GLU A 38 -9.64 -17.03 -6.04
N THR A 39 -8.64 -16.22 -5.67
CA THR A 39 -7.34 -16.71 -5.19
C THR A 39 -7.49 -17.54 -3.92
N GLU A 40 -8.35 -17.13 -2.99
CA GLU A 40 -8.65 -17.87 -1.76
C GLU A 40 -9.27 -19.24 -2.08
N TRP A 41 -10.24 -19.29 -3.00
CA TRP A 41 -10.88 -20.53 -3.48
C TRP A 41 -9.87 -21.45 -4.18
N GLU A 42 -9.13 -20.94 -5.17
CA GLU A 42 -8.11 -21.72 -5.89
C GLU A 42 -7.04 -22.27 -4.96
N THR A 43 -6.63 -21.50 -3.95
CA THR A 43 -5.61 -21.93 -3.00
C THR A 43 -6.15 -22.97 -2.03
N TRP A 44 -7.46 -22.94 -1.75
CA TRP A 44 -8.12 -23.90 -0.85
C TRP A 44 -8.19 -25.29 -1.49
N ASP A 45 -8.38 -25.34 -2.81
CA ASP A 45 -8.45 -26.59 -3.59
C ASP A 45 -7.08 -27.27 -3.79
N LEU A 46 -5.98 -26.58 -3.47
CA LEU A 46 -4.64 -27.18 -3.59
C LEU A 46 -4.42 -28.32 -2.58
N PRO A 47 -3.70 -29.38 -2.99
CA PRO A 47 -3.25 -30.41 -2.06
C PRO A 47 -2.50 -29.80 -0.86
N GLN A 48 -2.84 -30.23 0.36
CA GLN A 48 -2.28 -29.68 1.60
C GLN A 48 -0.74 -29.71 1.61
N LYS A 49 -0.15 -30.80 1.11
CA LYS A 49 1.30 -30.95 0.99
C LYS A 49 1.91 -29.87 0.11
N GLN A 50 1.27 -29.53 -1.01
CA GLN A 50 1.74 -28.49 -1.92
C GLN A 50 1.72 -27.11 -1.28
N VAL A 51 0.67 -26.79 -0.49
CA VAL A 51 0.58 -25.52 0.25
C VAL A 51 1.72 -25.43 1.28
N LEU A 52 1.94 -26.49 2.06
CA LEU A 52 3.03 -26.55 3.04
C LEU A 52 4.43 -26.50 2.41
N ASP A 53 4.65 -27.22 1.31
CA ASP A 53 5.92 -27.20 0.58
C ASP A 53 6.23 -25.80 0.06
N SER A 54 5.22 -25.08 -0.45
CA SER A 54 5.38 -23.69 -0.88
C SER A 54 5.83 -22.78 0.27
N PHE A 55 5.26 -22.97 1.47
CA PHE A 55 5.62 -22.22 2.66
C PHE A 55 7.05 -22.53 3.13
N TYR A 56 7.43 -23.81 3.22
CA TYR A 56 8.77 -24.20 3.68
C TYR A 56 9.89 -23.85 2.69
N THR A 57 9.56 -23.60 1.43
CA THR A 57 10.52 -23.05 0.46
C THR A 57 10.97 -21.63 0.87
N LEU A 58 10.06 -20.85 1.47
CA LEU A 58 10.32 -19.47 1.88
C LEU A 58 10.81 -19.38 3.33
N TYR A 59 10.30 -20.26 4.18
CA TYR A 59 10.62 -20.32 5.60
C TYR A 59 11.20 -21.69 5.98
N PRO A 60 12.40 -22.04 5.47
CA PRO A 60 13.00 -23.35 5.72
C PRO A 60 13.28 -23.61 7.20
N ILE A 61 13.48 -22.54 7.99
CA ILE A 61 13.71 -22.59 9.43
C ILE A 61 12.56 -23.26 10.21
N TYR A 62 11.34 -23.27 9.66
CA TYR A 62 10.18 -23.87 10.31
C TYR A 62 9.91 -25.32 9.88
N ARG A 63 10.76 -25.89 9.02
CA ARG A 63 10.64 -27.27 8.55
C ARG A 63 11.23 -28.26 9.56
N ASN A 64 10.50 -28.51 10.64
CA ASN A 64 10.86 -29.49 11.67
C ASN A 64 10.18 -30.88 11.45
N SER A 65 10.35 -31.81 12.39
CA SER A 65 9.75 -33.16 12.34
C SER A 65 8.22 -33.16 12.21
N HIS A 66 7.56 -32.09 12.67
CA HIS A 66 6.11 -31.89 12.61
C HIS A 66 5.68 -31.03 11.41
N ALA A 67 6.57 -30.78 10.44
CA ALA A 67 6.31 -29.88 9.32
C ALA A 67 5.03 -30.23 8.51
N TYR A 68 4.73 -31.52 8.39
CA TYR A 68 3.55 -32.01 7.67
C TYR A 68 2.43 -32.47 8.60
N ASP A 69 2.51 -32.14 9.88
CA ASP A 69 1.41 -32.38 10.81
C ASP A 69 0.25 -31.44 10.48
N THR A 70 -0.87 -31.99 10.04
CA THR A 70 -2.12 -31.27 9.72
C THR A 70 -3.24 -31.59 10.69
N SER A 71 -2.93 -32.14 11.87
CA SER A 71 -3.90 -32.41 12.93
C SER A 71 -4.67 -31.14 13.32
N ALA A 72 -5.87 -31.31 13.90
CA ALA A 72 -6.73 -30.19 14.32
C ALA A 72 -6.03 -29.10 15.18
N PRO A 73 -5.09 -29.40 16.10
CA PRO A 73 -4.30 -28.38 16.80
C PRO A 73 -3.21 -27.71 15.93
N SER A 74 -2.86 -28.29 14.77
CA SER A 74 -1.87 -27.75 13.86
C SER A 74 -2.42 -26.57 13.04
N THR A 75 -2.17 -25.35 13.53
CA THR A 75 -2.44 -24.10 12.79
C THR A 75 -1.55 -23.90 11.56
N ARG A 76 -0.60 -24.81 11.30
CA ARG A 76 0.46 -24.67 10.28
C ARG A 76 -0.10 -24.61 8.86
N ARG A 77 -1.08 -25.47 8.54
CA ARG A 77 -1.76 -25.47 7.23
C ARG A 77 -2.43 -24.13 6.97
N MET A 78 -3.14 -23.59 7.97
CA MET A 78 -3.87 -22.32 7.82
C MET A 78 -2.90 -21.15 7.61
N MET A 79 -1.79 -21.12 8.33
CA MET A 79 -0.75 -20.10 8.15
C MET A 79 -0.09 -20.19 6.77
N ALA A 80 0.24 -21.40 6.31
CA ALA A 80 0.79 -21.63 4.98
C ALA A 80 -0.19 -21.22 3.87
N TYR A 81 -1.48 -21.52 4.06
CA TYR A 81 -2.57 -21.10 3.16
C TYR A 81 -2.63 -19.58 3.02
N TYR A 82 -2.74 -18.84 4.12
CA TYR A 82 -2.81 -17.37 4.07
C TYR A 82 -1.53 -16.73 3.53
N GLU A 83 -0.37 -17.34 3.78
CA GLU A 83 0.88 -16.88 3.17
C GLU A 83 0.85 -17.05 1.66
N LEU A 84 0.42 -18.22 1.15
CA LEU A 84 0.34 -18.49 -0.28
C LEU A 84 -0.68 -17.58 -0.98
N VAL A 85 -1.86 -17.37 -0.38
CA VAL A 85 -2.85 -16.39 -0.87
C VAL A 85 -2.23 -14.99 -0.93
N SER A 86 -1.58 -14.55 0.16
CA SER A 86 -0.94 -13.23 0.22
C SER A 86 0.12 -13.06 -0.87
N GLN A 87 0.87 -14.10 -1.21
CA GLN A 87 1.89 -14.03 -2.25
C GLN A 87 1.31 -13.97 -3.66
N ARG A 88 0.27 -14.77 -3.93
CA ARG A 88 -0.46 -14.70 -5.20
C ARG A 88 -1.06 -13.31 -5.40
N MET A 89 -1.68 -12.74 -4.38
CA MET A 89 -2.21 -11.37 -4.42
C MET A 89 -1.13 -10.29 -4.57
N GLN A 90 0.05 -10.46 -3.96
CA GLN A 90 1.17 -9.55 -4.17
C GLN A 90 1.66 -9.57 -5.63
N ARG A 91 1.74 -10.76 -6.25
CA ARG A 91 2.11 -10.88 -7.68
C ARG A 91 1.08 -10.24 -8.59
N PHE A 92 -0.21 -10.40 -8.30
CA PHE A 92 -1.27 -9.72 -9.02
C PHE A 92 -1.16 -8.19 -8.90
N ALA A 93 -0.98 -7.68 -7.67
CA ALA A 93 -0.84 -6.24 -7.42
C ALA A 93 0.42 -5.63 -8.07
N ALA A 94 1.51 -6.40 -8.15
CA ALA A 94 2.76 -5.95 -8.75
C ALA A 94 2.65 -5.67 -10.26
N GLN A 95 1.75 -6.37 -10.98
CA GLN A 95 1.55 -6.18 -12.42
C GLN A 95 1.10 -4.75 -12.76
N THR A 96 0.38 -4.09 -11.85
CA THR A 96 -0.14 -2.73 -12.04
C THR A 96 0.57 -1.70 -11.15
N ALA A 97 1.63 -2.09 -10.43
CA ALA A 97 2.35 -1.18 -9.54
C ALA A 97 3.23 -0.20 -10.33
N ALA A 98 3.89 -0.68 -11.39
CA ALA A 98 4.78 0.15 -12.22
C ALA A 98 4.01 1.23 -13.01
N SER A 99 2.84 0.87 -13.57
CA SER A 99 1.98 1.83 -14.28
C SER A 99 1.47 2.90 -13.32
N ARG A 100 0.95 2.52 -12.15
CA ARG A 100 0.48 3.47 -11.13
C ARG A 100 1.58 4.44 -10.68
N ALA A 101 2.81 3.95 -10.50
CA ALA A 101 3.94 4.82 -10.14
C ALA A 101 4.26 5.84 -11.25
N GLN A 102 4.18 5.44 -12.52
CA GLN A 102 4.36 6.33 -13.67
C GLN A 102 3.23 7.37 -13.76
N ASP A 103 1.98 6.95 -13.58
CA ASP A 103 0.81 7.84 -13.62
C ASP A 103 0.90 8.92 -12.54
N ILE A 104 1.26 8.54 -11.31
CA ILE A 104 1.49 9.48 -10.20
C ILE A 104 2.61 10.47 -10.55
N GLN A 105 3.69 10.01 -11.19
CA GLN A 105 4.80 10.89 -11.57
C GLN A 105 4.41 11.88 -12.67
N LEU A 106 3.67 11.44 -13.69
CA LEU A 106 3.14 12.30 -14.75
C LEU A 106 2.17 13.35 -14.20
N ILE A 107 1.28 12.94 -13.30
CA ILE A 107 0.37 13.83 -12.59
C ILE A 107 1.17 14.89 -11.82
N ARG A 108 2.18 14.50 -11.04
CA ARG A 108 3.05 15.44 -10.31
C ARG A 108 3.78 16.44 -11.22
N GLN A 109 4.26 15.98 -12.38
CA GLN A 109 4.91 16.85 -13.36
C GLN A 109 3.93 17.87 -13.98
N SER A 110 2.67 17.48 -14.17
CA SER A 110 1.64 18.36 -14.75
C SER A 110 1.29 19.55 -13.85
N TYR A 111 1.50 19.44 -12.54
CA TYR A 111 1.14 20.48 -11.58
C TYR A 111 1.89 21.80 -11.82
N ARG A 112 3.09 21.77 -12.40
CA ARG A 112 3.88 22.98 -12.69
C ARG A 112 3.20 23.93 -13.69
N TYR A 113 2.25 23.45 -14.48
CA TYR A 113 1.54 24.25 -15.48
C TYR A 113 0.30 24.97 -14.94
N ASN A 114 -0.18 24.60 -13.74
CA ASN A 114 -1.35 25.22 -13.12
C ASN A 114 -1.07 25.54 -11.64
N PRO A 115 -0.84 26.81 -11.28
CA PRO A 115 -0.49 27.19 -9.91
C PRO A 115 -1.59 26.88 -8.89
N ALA A 116 -2.86 26.84 -9.29
CA ALA A 116 -3.96 26.47 -8.39
C ALA A 116 -3.92 24.98 -8.03
N ILE A 117 -3.72 24.10 -9.03
CA ILE A 117 -3.58 22.66 -8.81
C ILE A 117 -2.31 22.34 -8.01
N TYR A 118 -1.21 23.04 -8.30
CA TYR A 118 0.02 22.91 -7.53
C TYR A 118 -0.18 23.28 -6.05
N THR A 119 -0.87 24.39 -5.78
CA THR A 119 -1.19 24.82 -4.42
C THR A 119 -2.07 23.81 -3.70
N GLN A 120 -3.09 23.26 -4.36
CA GLN A 120 -3.94 22.21 -3.80
C GLN A 120 -3.13 20.94 -3.47
N SER A 121 -2.26 20.49 -4.37
CA SER A 121 -1.38 19.35 -4.12
C SER A 121 -0.43 19.59 -2.94
N LEU A 122 0.08 20.82 -2.79
CA LEU A 122 0.96 21.18 -1.69
C LEU A 122 0.23 21.16 -0.35
N LEU A 123 -1.02 21.66 -0.30
CA LEU A 123 -1.87 21.59 0.89
C LEU A 123 -2.17 20.14 1.29
N ASN A 124 -2.46 19.28 0.31
CA ASN A 124 -2.67 17.85 0.56
C ASN A 124 -1.41 17.17 1.11
N SER A 125 -0.23 17.52 0.58
CA SER A 125 1.04 17.00 1.10
C SER A 125 1.31 17.45 2.53
N VAL A 126 1.02 18.71 2.87
CA VAL A 126 1.16 19.22 4.24
C VAL A 126 0.16 18.55 5.19
N ALA A 127 -1.03 18.21 4.71
CA ALA A 127 -2.03 17.47 5.47
C ALA A 127 -1.76 15.96 5.55
N HIS A 128 -0.72 15.45 4.86
CA HIS A 128 -0.45 14.02 4.70
C HIS A 128 -1.60 13.21 4.08
N THR A 129 -2.31 13.83 3.13
CA THR A 129 -3.45 13.23 2.42
C THR A 129 -3.19 13.06 0.93
N ASP A 130 -1.93 13.20 0.50
CA ASP A 130 -1.56 13.02 -0.90
C ASP A 130 -1.34 11.54 -1.27
N ILE A 131 -1.27 11.28 -2.58
CA ILE A 131 -1.15 9.91 -3.11
C ILE A 131 0.19 9.26 -2.73
N ALA A 132 1.27 10.04 -2.56
CA ALA A 132 2.56 9.50 -2.14
C ALA A 132 2.59 9.17 -0.65
N ASP A 133 1.98 9.99 0.21
CA ASP A 133 1.79 9.64 1.62
C ASP A 133 1.01 8.33 1.76
N TYR A 134 -0.04 8.15 0.96
CA TYR A 134 -0.79 6.89 0.92
C TYR A 134 0.07 5.70 0.45
N ALA A 135 0.87 5.87 -0.61
CA ALA A 135 1.78 4.83 -1.09
C ALA A 135 2.86 4.48 -0.06
N TYR A 136 3.43 5.48 0.62
CA TYR A 136 4.40 5.29 1.69
C TYR A 136 3.77 4.54 2.87
N PHE A 137 2.56 4.90 3.29
CA PHE A 137 1.82 4.18 4.32
C PHE A 137 1.59 2.70 3.96
N GLN A 138 1.21 2.40 2.70
CA GLN A 138 1.08 1.00 2.24
C GLN A 138 2.41 0.23 2.32
N GLN A 139 3.54 0.88 1.99
CA GLN A 139 4.85 0.26 2.11
C GLN A 139 5.20 -0.03 3.58
N GLN A 140 5.01 0.95 4.48
CA GLN A 140 5.31 0.79 5.90
C GLN A 140 4.44 -0.28 6.57
N THR A 141 3.14 -0.32 6.26
CA THR A 141 2.24 -1.36 6.76
C THR A 141 2.61 -2.74 6.21
N ALA A 142 3.10 -2.85 4.97
CA ALA A 142 3.60 -4.10 4.42
C ALA A 142 4.86 -4.60 5.15
N LEU A 143 5.79 -3.71 5.49
CA LEU A 143 6.98 -4.03 6.29
C LEU A 143 6.59 -4.45 7.72
N PHE A 144 5.71 -3.69 8.35
CA PHE A 144 5.21 -4.00 9.69
C PHE A 144 4.50 -5.36 9.74
N ARG A 145 3.68 -5.67 8.73
CA ARG A 145 3.03 -7.00 8.60
C ARG A 145 4.05 -8.14 8.51
N LYS A 146 5.20 -7.94 7.84
CA LYS A 146 6.27 -8.96 7.82
C LYS A 146 6.87 -9.15 9.22
N HIS A 147 7.14 -8.06 9.93
CA HIS A 147 7.67 -8.12 11.30
C HIS A 147 6.69 -8.82 12.25
N TRP A 148 5.39 -8.49 12.17
CA TRP A 148 4.35 -9.13 12.96
C TRP A 148 4.20 -10.62 12.63
N LYS A 149 4.21 -11.00 11.34
CA LYS A 149 4.23 -12.40 10.93
C LYS A 149 5.43 -13.15 11.49
N SER A 150 6.63 -12.58 11.37
CA SER A 150 7.85 -13.21 11.88
C SER A 150 7.78 -13.44 13.39
N PHE A 151 7.24 -12.47 14.14
CA PHE A 151 7.01 -12.61 15.57
C PHE A 151 6.08 -13.80 15.85
N LEU A 152 4.87 -13.83 15.26
CA LEU A 152 3.87 -14.87 15.51
C LEU A 152 4.29 -16.27 15.00
N TYR A 153 4.96 -16.35 13.85
CA TYR A 153 5.47 -17.63 13.32
C TYR A 153 6.46 -18.29 14.28
N SER A 154 7.27 -17.49 14.97
CA SER A 154 8.21 -18.01 15.98
C SER A 154 7.52 -18.71 17.16
N TYR A 155 6.25 -18.37 17.45
CA TYR A 155 5.44 -19.06 18.44
C TYR A 155 4.75 -20.28 17.85
N HIS A 156 4.03 -20.09 16.73
CA HIS A 156 3.19 -21.14 16.15
C HIS A 156 3.96 -22.34 15.58
N PHE A 157 5.14 -22.14 14.98
CA PHE A 157 5.90 -23.23 14.37
C PHE A 157 6.89 -23.91 15.32
N ASN A 158 7.14 -23.31 16.48
CA ASN A 158 7.96 -23.87 17.56
C ASN A 158 7.12 -24.35 18.76
N ASP A 159 5.79 -24.41 18.59
CA ASP A 159 4.83 -24.88 19.60
C ASP A 159 4.98 -24.16 20.96
N LYS A 160 5.38 -22.88 20.93
CA LYS A 160 5.52 -22.06 22.13
C LYS A 160 4.17 -21.55 22.60
N LYS A 161 3.92 -21.61 23.90
CA LYS A 161 2.74 -20.99 24.51
C LYS A 161 2.89 -19.47 24.49
N PHE A 162 1.83 -18.78 24.11
CA PHE A 162 1.75 -17.33 24.15
C PHE A 162 1.18 -16.88 25.51
N GLY A 163 1.92 -16.05 26.24
CA GLY A 163 1.57 -15.59 27.58
C GLY A 163 1.31 -14.08 27.68
N ALA A 164 1.01 -13.62 28.90
CA ALA A 164 0.75 -12.21 29.19
C ALA A 164 1.98 -11.31 28.98
N ASP A 165 3.19 -11.82 29.23
CA ASP A 165 4.43 -11.07 28.99
C ASP A 165 4.75 -10.95 27.49
N ASP A 166 4.44 -11.98 26.70
CA ASP A 166 4.56 -11.93 25.23
C ASP A 166 3.59 -10.93 24.61
N TYR A 167 2.41 -10.74 25.22
CA TYR A 167 1.46 -9.72 24.79
C TYR A 167 2.05 -8.31 24.90
N ARG A 168 2.81 -8.04 25.96
CA ARG A 168 3.47 -6.73 26.15
C ARG A 168 4.61 -6.49 25.18
N SER A 169 5.19 -7.54 24.60
CA SER A 169 6.26 -7.46 23.60
C SER A 169 5.75 -7.51 22.15
N LEU A 170 4.42 -7.50 21.95
CA LEU A 170 3.84 -7.48 20.62
C LEU A 170 4.34 -6.26 19.83
N PRO A 171 4.74 -6.46 18.55
CA PRO A 171 5.09 -5.35 17.70
C PRO A 171 3.94 -4.34 17.58
N VAL A 172 4.25 -3.05 17.80
CA VAL A 172 3.30 -1.95 17.66
C VAL A 172 3.64 -1.15 16.41
N TYR A 173 2.62 -0.90 15.57
CA TYR A 173 2.78 -0.04 14.41
C TYR A 173 2.88 1.42 14.85
N HIS A 174 3.94 2.09 14.44
CA HIS A 174 4.12 3.52 14.62
C HIS A 174 4.04 4.18 13.25
N PRO A 175 3.00 4.99 12.97
CA PRO A 175 2.90 5.70 11.72
C PRO A 175 4.12 6.60 11.50
N SER A 176 4.64 6.59 10.28
CA SER A 176 5.69 7.49 9.83
C SER A 176 5.28 8.11 8.50
N TYR A 177 5.85 9.27 8.19
CA TYR A 177 5.67 9.98 6.93
C TYR A 177 6.93 9.89 6.08
N ASP A 178 6.79 10.16 4.78
CA ASP A 178 7.93 10.22 3.88
C ASP A 178 8.96 11.25 4.41
N PRO A 179 10.22 10.87 4.68
CA PRO A 179 11.23 11.77 5.20
C PRO A 179 11.53 12.96 4.26
N ASP A 180 11.31 12.79 2.95
CA ASP A 180 11.60 13.83 1.96
C ASP A 180 10.43 14.83 1.78
N SER A 181 9.25 14.51 2.33
CA SER A 181 8.02 15.32 2.22
C SER A 181 8.26 16.78 2.61
N ARG A 182 8.89 17.02 3.77
CA ARG A 182 9.17 18.38 4.28
C ARG A 182 10.04 19.19 3.32
N GLN A 183 11.08 18.58 2.75
CA GLN A 183 11.96 19.28 1.81
C GLN A 183 11.21 19.61 0.51
N GLN A 184 10.37 18.70 0.03
CA GLN A 184 9.53 18.92 -1.16
C GLN A 184 8.50 20.03 -0.92
N GLN A 185 7.87 20.05 0.26
CA GLN A 185 6.93 21.09 0.66
C GLN A 185 7.58 22.47 0.70
N ILE A 186 8.75 22.61 1.34
CA ILE A 186 9.50 23.88 1.40
C ILE A 186 9.84 24.37 -0.01
N LYS A 187 10.37 23.49 -0.87
CA LYS A 187 10.66 23.82 -2.27
C LYS A 187 9.41 24.30 -3.02
N GLY A 188 8.27 23.67 -2.78
CA GLY A 188 7.00 24.05 -3.40
C GLY A 188 6.45 25.38 -2.91
N ILE A 189 6.56 25.67 -1.61
CA ILE A 189 6.21 26.98 -1.05
C ILE A 189 7.11 28.06 -1.69
N CYS A 190 8.42 27.83 -1.76
CA CYS A 190 9.35 28.78 -2.40
C CYS A 190 9.03 28.99 -3.88
N TYR A 191 8.66 27.94 -4.61
CA TYR A 191 8.24 28.05 -6.01
C TYR A 191 6.99 28.93 -6.18
N LEU A 192 5.97 28.74 -5.33
CA LEU A 192 4.77 29.57 -5.34
C LEU A 192 5.06 31.03 -4.98
N LEU A 193 5.94 31.27 -4.01
CA LEU A 193 6.37 32.62 -3.63
C LEU A 193 7.10 33.32 -4.79
N LEU A 194 8.00 32.62 -5.48
CA LEU A 194 8.71 33.16 -6.65
C LEU A 194 7.74 33.53 -7.78
N LEU A 195 6.75 32.67 -8.05
CA LEU A 195 5.69 32.98 -9.02
C LEU A 195 4.91 34.22 -8.60
N ALA A 196 4.55 34.36 -7.32
CA ALA A 196 3.82 35.53 -6.82
C ALA A 196 4.64 36.83 -6.95
N THR A 197 5.96 36.77 -6.76
CA THR A 197 6.85 37.95 -6.88
C THR A 197 7.24 38.28 -8.32
N GLY A 198 7.18 37.34 -9.26
CA GLY A 198 7.56 37.54 -10.66
C GLY A 198 6.48 38.17 -11.54
N TYR A 199 5.27 38.40 -10.99
CA TYR A 199 4.15 39.06 -11.67
C TYR A 199 4.02 40.57 -11.31
N TYR A 200 5.00 41.14 -10.62
CA TYR A 200 5.11 42.57 -10.32
C TYR A 200 6.22 43.25 -11.13
#